data_AF-A0A7W2UL08-F1
#
_entry.id   AF-A0A7W2UL08-F1
#
_cell.length_a   1.000
_cell.length_b   1.000
_cell.length_c   1.000
_cell.angle_alpha   90.00
_cell.angle_beta   90.00
_cell.angle_gamma   90.00
#
_symmetry.space_group_name_H-M   'P 1'
#
loop_
_entity.id
_entity.type
_entity.pdbx_description
1 polymer ?
#
loop_
_entity_poly.entity_id
_entity_poly.type
_entity_poly.pdbx_seq_one_letter_code
_entity_poly.pdbx_strand_id
1 'polypeptide(L)'
;MIEPAVPPRRSRRKAALLVALAMVLAAFGAPAFATSSQSGAATTVHPAAHRAADASLPCDIYAAGGTPCVTAHSTTRALFASYNGPLYQIQRSSDHSYRDIAVFSAGGYADAASQVSFCSGTSCTITKIYDQTTEHNDLPISWGGFWKGPGPGGSDIGADAMALPVTAAGHQVFGVKVKQGVGYRIDHAKGVATGSQPEGIYMVTSSNYTNQWCCFDYGSGENSHTDTGNATMNAIYWGNACWFNGCTGNGPWVEADLENGMYHTNTGSNKDPNNTGVHYPFVSAWLKNNGTSNFTLKYGNGASGGLTTTFSGPLPGGYSPMKLDSSVLLGTGGDNSVSGTGEFFEGAMTAGYPSDATENAVQAAITAAGYGVDGGGGNTTGALRAMGAGRCLEVPGASTTPGTQTQIRDCAGTVNQTWSKTGSQELAVYSGGSRLCLDASGRGTGPGTKVITWACNGQTNQQWNLNTDGTVTNAQSGLCLDVTGAATANGTPVELWTCNGGSNQQWSLS
;
A
#
# COMPACT_ATOMS: atom_id res chain seq x y z
N MET A 1 -3.38 -58.10 -7.90
CA MET A 1 -4.24 -59.25 -8.25
C MET A 1 -5.44 -59.19 -7.31
N ILE A 2 -6.42 -58.31 -7.59
CA ILE A 2 -7.66 -58.49 -8.42
C ILE A 2 -8.81 -58.89 -7.47
N GLU A 3 -9.53 -57.90 -6.91
CA GLU A 3 -10.85 -57.33 -7.34
C GLU A 3 -12.03 -57.95 -6.56
N PRO A 4 -13.10 -57.17 -6.35
CA PRO A 4 -14.37 -57.64 -6.91
C PRO A 4 -15.04 -56.59 -7.78
N ALA A 5 -15.52 -57.08 -8.92
CA ALA A 5 -16.21 -56.35 -9.96
C ALA A 5 -17.68 -56.02 -9.60
N VAL A 6 -18.10 -54.83 -10.02
CA VAL A 6 -19.49 -54.33 -10.02
C VAL A 6 -20.18 -54.72 -11.33
N PRO A 7 -21.46 -55.15 -11.35
CA PRO A 7 -22.24 -55.32 -12.58
C PRO A 7 -23.13 -54.10 -12.91
N PRO A 8 -23.68 -54.01 -14.14
CA PRO A 8 -23.77 -52.74 -14.86
C PRO A 8 -25.17 -52.12 -15.05
N ARG A 9 -25.14 -50.90 -15.58
CA ARG A 9 -26.18 -49.98 -16.10
C ARG A 9 -27.26 -50.59 -17.02
N ARG A 10 -28.48 -49.99 -17.00
CA ARG A 10 -29.26 -49.38 -18.14
C ARG A 10 -30.71 -49.12 -17.69
N SER A 11 -31.23 -47.88 -17.65
CA SER A 11 -31.68 -46.92 -18.69
C SER A 11 -33.19 -46.97 -19.02
N ARG A 12 -33.88 -45.85 -18.71
CA ARG A 12 -34.93 -45.14 -19.50
C ARG A 12 -36.28 -45.84 -19.76
N ARG A 13 -37.41 -45.28 -19.28
CA ARG A 13 -38.32 -44.29 -19.96
C ARG A 13 -39.81 -44.37 -19.50
N LYS A 14 -40.44 -43.18 -19.37
CA LYS A 14 -41.88 -42.79 -19.62
C LYS A 14 -42.96 -43.34 -18.67
N ALA A 15 -44.12 -42.73 -18.41
CA ALA A 15 -44.70 -41.38 -18.52
C ALA A 15 -46.15 -41.45 -17.92
N ALA A 16 -46.61 -40.36 -17.30
CA ALA A 16 -48.00 -39.84 -17.14
C ALA A 16 -49.17 -40.72 -16.64
N LEU A 17 -49.91 -40.21 -15.63
CA LEU A 17 -51.38 -39.96 -15.72
C LEU A 17 -51.90 -39.06 -14.57
N LEU A 18 -52.83 -38.16 -14.90
CA LEU A 18 -53.60 -37.26 -14.02
C LEU A 18 -54.82 -37.96 -13.36
N VAL A 19 -55.28 -37.49 -12.19
CA VAL A 19 -56.72 -37.32 -11.85
C VAL A 19 -56.88 -36.13 -10.86
N ALA A 20 -57.91 -35.32 -11.10
CA ALA A 20 -58.35 -34.14 -10.34
C ALA A 20 -59.44 -34.46 -9.29
N LEU A 21 -59.69 -33.58 -8.29
CA LEU A 21 -60.97 -32.84 -8.08
C LEU A 21 -61.12 -32.20 -6.65
N ALA A 22 -61.16 -30.85 -6.65
CA ALA A 22 -62.01 -29.84 -5.98
C ALA A 22 -62.48 -29.83 -4.49
N MET A 23 -62.76 -28.56 -4.07
CA MET A 23 -63.71 -28.02 -3.05
C MET A 23 -63.04 -27.50 -1.74
N VAL A 24 -63.27 -26.29 -1.18
CA VAL A 24 -64.31 -25.24 -1.27
C VAL A 24 -63.70 -23.85 -0.94
N LEU A 25 -64.21 -22.77 -1.57
CA LEU A 25 -64.02 -21.37 -1.19
C LEU A 25 -65.06 -20.92 -0.14
N ALA A 26 -64.65 -20.14 0.86
CA ALA A 26 -65.54 -19.16 1.50
C ALA A 26 -64.72 -17.94 1.96
N ALA A 27 -65.06 -16.78 1.39
CA ALA A 27 -64.51 -15.48 1.70
C ALA A 27 -65.48 -14.70 2.59
N PHE A 28 -64.99 -13.97 3.58
CA PHE A 28 -65.58 -12.71 4.06
C PHE A 28 -64.48 -11.83 4.64
N GLY A 29 -64.49 -10.55 4.24
CA GLY A 29 -63.42 -9.59 4.49
C GLY A 29 -63.63 -8.67 5.70
N ALA A 30 -62.49 -8.15 6.17
CA ALA A 30 -62.15 -6.80 6.69
C ALA A 30 -63.02 -6.14 7.79
N PRO A 31 -62.54 -5.06 8.45
CA PRO A 31 -61.17 -4.62 8.78
C PRO A 31 -61.02 -4.24 10.28
N ALA A 32 -59.80 -4.07 10.81
CA ALA A 32 -59.61 -3.26 12.02
C ALA A 32 -58.18 -2.72 12.18
N PHE A 33 -58.14 -1.47 12.64
CA PHE A 33 -57.02 -0.55 12.79
C PHE A 33 -55.97 -1.01 13.80
N ALA A 34 -54.71 -0.68 13.49
CA ALA A 34 -53.59 -0.76 14.42
C ALA A 34 -53.54 0.49 15.31
N THR A 35 -53.47 0.28 16.62
CA THR A 35 -52.91 1.24 17.58
C THR A 35 -52.00 0.49 18.57
N SER A 36 -50.86 1.10 18.82
CA SER A 36 -49.71 0.64 19.60
C SER A 36 -49.97 0.37 21.08
N SER A 37 -49.20 -0.57 21.65
CA SER A 37 -48.70 -0.48 23.03
C SER A 37 -47.39 -1.27 23.19
N GLN A 38 -46.35 -0.59 23.66
CA GLN A 38 -45.09 -1.15 24.15
C GLN A 38 -45.30 -2.06 25.35
N SER A 39 -44.54 -3.15 25.41
CA SER A 39 -44.09 -3.76 26.66
C SER A 39 -42.78 -4.51 26.41
N GLY A 40 -41.73 -4.12 27.14
CA GLY A 40 -40.39 -4.67 27.01
C GLY A 40 -40.27 -6.08 27.61
N ALA A 41 -39.32 -6.83 27.06
CA ALA A 41 -38.74 -8.01 27.69
C ALA A 41 -37.25 -8.08 27.32
N ALA A 42 -36.42 -8.24 28.35
CA ALA A 42 -34.97 -8.30 28.25
C ALA A 42 -34.52 -9.55 27.48
N THR A 43 -33.71 -9.35 26.44
CA THR A 43 -32.98 -10.42 25.76
C THR A 43 -31.53 -10.40 26.20
N THR A 44 -31.12 -11.49 26.85
CA THR A 44 -29.73 -11.92 27.03
C THR A 44 -29.03 -11.96 25.67
N VAL A 45 -28.05 -11.09 25.47
CA VAL A 45 -27.17 -11.10 24.30
C VAL A 45 -26.23 -12.30 24.43
N HIS A 46 -26.50 -13.37 23.68
CA HIS A 46 -25.42 -14.26 23.25
C HIS A 46 -24.55 -13.46 22.28
N PRO A 47 -23.21 -13.51 22.37
CA PRO A 47 -22.38 -12.95 21.32
C PRO A 47 -22.74 -13.69 20.04
N ALA A 48 -23.34 -12.99 19.10
CA ALA A 48 -23.43 -13.46 17.73
C ALA A 48 -21.98 -13.65 17.28
N ALA A 49 -21.62 -14.89 16.96
CA ALA A 49 -20.43 -15.15 16.18
C ALA A 49 -20.55 -14.30 14.92
N HIS A 50 -19.71 -13.27 14.81
CA HIS A 50 -19.51 -12.55 13.56
C HIS A 50 -18.96 -13.57 12.56
N ARG A 51 -19.86 -14.18 11.79
CA ARG A 51 -19.48 -14.83 10.55
C ARG A 51 -19.09 -13.68 9.63
N ALA A 52 -17.79 -13.45 9.48
CA ALA A 52 -17.28 -12.58 8.42
C ALA A 52 -17.95 -13.05 7.12
N ALA A 53 -18.70 -12.17 6.47
CA ALA A 53 -18.87 -12.33 5.04
C ALA A 53 -17.45 -12.16 4.47
N ASP A 54 -16.91 -13.21 3.85
CA ASP A 54 -15.58 -13.19 3.23
C ASP A 54 -15.50 -11.96 2.32
N ALA A 55 -14.73 -10.95 2.72
CA ALA A 55 -14.49 -9.80 1.87
C ALA A 55 -13.68 -10.29 0.67
N SER A 56 -14.24 -10.19 -0.54
CA SER A 56 -13.52 -10.51 -1.78
C SER A 56 -12.28 -9.63 -1.87
N LEU A 57 -11.12 -10.25 -2.10
CA LEU A 57 -9.84 -9.55 -2.27
C LEU A 57 -9.60 -9.24 -3.76
N PRO A 58 -8.59 -8.43 -4.12
CA PRO A 58 -8.37 -7.96 -5.49
C PRO A 58 -8.51 -9.03 -6.56
N CYS A 59 -7.88 -10.20 -6.39
CA CYS A 59 -7.90 -11.24 -7.41
C CYS A 59 -9.21 -12.04 -7.45
N ASP A 60 -9.95 -12.12 -6.35
CA ASP A 60 -11.32 -12.67 -6.35
C ASP A 60 -12.25 -11.76 -7.17
N ILE A 61 -12.10 -10.43 -7.01
CA ILE A 61 -12.87 -9.41 -7.72
C ILE A 61 -12.56 -9.45 -9.21
N TYR A 62 -11.28 -9.55 -9.58
CA TYR A 62 -10.85 -9.68 -10.97
C TYR A 62 -11.40 -10.95 -11.63
N ALA A 63 -11.36 -12.08 -10.93
CA ALA A 63 -11.95 -13.34 -11.41
C ALA A 63 -13.46 -13.21 -11.62
N ALA A 64 -14.19 -12.62 -10.66
CA ALA A 64 -15.63 -12.35 -10.77
C ALA A 64 -15.96 -11.38 -11.92
N GLY A 65 -15.04 -10.46 -12.23
CA GLY A 65 -15.13 -9.52 -13.34
C GLY A 65 -14.77 -10.10 -14.72
N GLY A 66 -14.39 -11.37 -14.80
CA GLY A 66 -14.04 -12.05 -16.06
C GLY A 66 -12.62 -11.79 -16.56
N THR A 67 -11.77 -11.16 -15.76
CA THR A 67 -10.36 -10.87 -16.09
C THR A 67 -9.46 -11.31 -14.94
N PRO A 68 -9.26 -12.62 -14.72
CA PRO A 68 -8.59 -13.15 -13.53
C PRO A 68 -7.12 -12.74 -13.47
N CYS A 69 -6.58 -12.65 -12.25
CA CYS A 69 -5.15 -12.49 -12.05
C CYS A 69 -4.37 -13.66 -12.64
N VAL A 70 -3.30 -13.36 -13.37
CA VAL A 70 -2.30 -14.32 -13.89
C VAL A 70 -0.99 -14.24 -13.10
N THR A 71 -0.79 -13.15 -12.38
CA THR A 71 0.19 -13.06 -11.30
C THR A 71 -0.25 -12.04 -10.27
N ALA A 72 0.07 -12.26 -8.99
CA ALA A 72 -0.35 -11.43 -7.87
C ALA A 72 0.75 -11.39 -6.79
N HIS A 73 1.35 -10.21 -6.58
CA HIS A 73 2.49 -10.02 -5.68
C HIS A 73 2.14 -9.04 -4.57
N SER A 74 2.53 -9.37 -3.35
CA SER A 74 2.44 -8.44 -2.22
C SER A 74 3.37 -8.88 -1.11
N THR A 75 3.99 -7.92 -0.43
CA THR A 75 4.72 -8.17 0.83
C THR A 75 3.90 -7.79 2.07
N THR A 76 2.68 -7.33 1.88
CA THR A 76 1.84 -6.75 2.94
C THR A 76 0.64 -7.63 3.27
N ARG A 77 -0.03 -8.23 2.29
CA ARG A 77 -1.23 -9.05 2.51
C ARG A 77 -1.52 -10.05 1.39
N ALA A 78 -2.45 -10.96 1.67
CA ALA A 78 -3.07 -11.76 0.63
C ALA A 78 -3.90 -10.91 -0.35
N LEU A 79 -3.95 -11.37 -1.60
CA LEU A 79 -4.73 -10.81 -2.71
C LEU A 79 -5.88 -11.74 -3.15
N PHE A 80 -5.96 -12.93 -2.56
CA PHE A 80 -7.11 -13.84 -2.62
C PHE A 80 -7.60 -14.16 -1.21
N ALA A 81 -8.92 -14.16 -0.98
CA ALA A 81 -9.50 -14.46 0.32
C ALA A 81 -9.09 -15.85 0.85
N SER A 82 -8.85 -16.82 -0.04
CA SER A 82 -8.41 -18.16 0.33
C SER A 82 -6.90 -18.35 0.44
N TYR A 83 -6.08 -17.33 0.12
CA TYR A 83 -4.62 -17.47 0.13
C TYR A 83 -4.10 -17.60 1.55
N ASN A 84 -3.36 -18.68 1.83
CA ASN A 84 -2.78 -18.97 3.14
C ASN A 84 -1.28 -19.34 3.06
N GLY A 85 -0.62 -18.89 1.99
CA GLY A 85 0.77 -19.22 1.68
C GLY A 85 1.77 -18.14 2.09
N PRO A 86 3.06 -18.33 1.74
CA PRO A 86 4.10 -17.32 1.92
C PRO A 86 3.89 -16.13 0.97
N LEU A 87 4.12 -14.91 1.44
CA LEU A 87 4.02 -13.69 0.64
C LEU A 87 5.37 -13.32 0.01
N TYR A 88 6.46 -13.48 0.77
CA TYR A 88 7.82 -13.22 0.29
C TYR A 88 8.84 -13.99 1.14
N GLN A 89 10.07 -14.07 0.63
CA GLN A 89 11.20 -14.68 1.32
C GLN A 89 12.23 -13.61 1.68
N ILE A 90 12.79 -13.73 2.88
CA ILE A 90 13.89 -12.91 3.37
C ILE A 90 15.12 -13.77 3.66
N GLN A 91 16.30 -13.22 3.41
CA GLN A 91 17.58 -13.78 3.82
C GLN A 91 18.24 -12.89 4.86
N ARG A 92 18.72 -13.51 5.94
CA ARG A 92 19.42 -12.82 7.02
C ARG A 92 20.92 -12.73 6.77
N SER A 93 21.49 -11.54 6.92
CA SER A 93 22.90 -11.30 6.61
C SER A 93 23.90 -11.96 7.56
N SER A 94 23.51 -12.22 8.82
CA SER A 94 24.43 -12.77 9.83
C SER A 94 24.84 -14.22 9.58
N ASP A 95 23.96 -15.02 8.96
CA ASP A 95 24.18 -16.46 8.78
C ASP A 95 23.63 -17.01 7.46
N HIS A 96 23.17 -16.12 6.56
CA HIS A 96 22.59 -16.46 5.25
C HIS A 96 21.36 -17.37 5.31
N SER A 97 20.73 -17.50 6.49
CA SER A 97 19.49 -18.27 6.64
C SER A 97 18.33 -17.57 5.94
N TYR A 98 17.40 -18.39 5.43
CA TYR A 98 16.18 -17.92 4.76
C TYR A 98 14.96 -18.09 5.66
N ARG A 99 13.97 -17.23 5.46
CA ARG A 99 12.64 -17.36 6.06
C ARG A 99 11.59 -16.85 5.09
N ASP A 100 10.53 -17.63 4.94
CA ASP A 100 9.32 -17.16 4.27
C ASP A 100 8.43 -16.42 5.27
N ILE A 101 7.90 -15.28 4.86
CA ILE A 101 6.92 -14.51 5.61
C ILE A 101 5.55 -14.80 5.02
N ALA A 102 4.74 -15.55 5.75
CA ALA A 102 3.38 -15.92 5.35
C ALA A 102 2.34 -14.94 5.91
N VAL A 103 1.09 -15.14 5.52
CA VAL A 103 -0.05 -14.50 6.19
C VAL A 103 -0.35 -15.15 7.54
N PHE A 104 -0.82 -14.38 8.52
CA PHE A 104 -1.25 -14.90 9.82
C PHE A 104 -2.47 -15.83 9.73
N SER A 105 -3.32 -15.59 8.73
CA SER A 105 -4.55 -16.32 8.46
C SER A 105 -4.88 -16.18 6.97
N ALA A 106 -5.66 -17.13 6.43
CA ALA A 106 -6.09 -17.07 5.05
C ALA A 106 -6.73 -15.70 4.70
N GLY A 107 -6.32 -15.11 3.58
CA GLY A 107 -6.79 -13.78 3.16
C GLY A 107 -6.29 -12.61 4.01
N GLY A 108 -5.40 -12.86 4.97
CA GLY A 108 -4.94 -11.87 5.95
C GLY A 108 -3.68 -11.11 5.56
N TYR A 109 -3.03 -10.54 6.58
CA TYR A 109 -1.85 -9.69 6.47
C TYR A 109 -0.56 -10.47 6.78
N ALA A 110 0.57 -9.96 6.29
CA ALA A 110 1.89 -10.54 6.52
C ALA A 110 2.25 -10.67 8.01
N ASP A 111 2.94 -11.75 8.37
CA ASP A 111 3.52 -11.95 9.70
C ASP A 111 4.78 -11.12 9.92
N ALA A 112 4.58 -9.82 10.11
CA ALA A 112 5.66 -8.87 10.40
C ALA A 112 6.41 -9.20 11.70
N ALA A 113 5.76 -9.80 12.69
CA ALA A 113 6.40 -10.16 13.95
C ALA A 113 7.48 -11.24 13.74
N SER A 114 7.19 -12.23 12.89
CA SER A 114 8.16 -13.24 12.46
C SER A 114 9.35 -12.63 11.72
N GLN A 115 9.11 -11.65 10.83
CA GLN A 115 10.18 -10.91 10.17
C GLN A 115 11.05 -10.14 11.19
N VAL A 116 10.44 -9.32 12.05
CA VAL A 116 11.14 -8.51 13.05
C VAL A 116 12.01 -9.40 13.95
N SER A 117 11.45 -10.51 14.42
CA SER A 117 12.18 -11.47 15.24
C SER A 117 13.35 -12.11 14.50
N PHE A 118 13.14 -12.50 13.23
CA PHE A 118 14.17 -13.13 12.42
C PHE A 118 15.35 -12.20 12.12
N CYS A 119 15.05 -10.93 11.83
CA CYS A 119 16.02 -9.89 11.47
C CYS A 119 16.68 -9.20 12.67
N SER A 120 16.27 -9.53 13.90
CA SER A 120 16.79 -8.90 15.11
C SER A 120 18.32 -9.01 15.20
N GLY A 121 18.99 -7.87 15.37
CA GLY A 121 20.45 -7.79 15.52
C GLY A 121 21.25 -7.93 14.22
N THR A 122 20.59 -7.87 13.06
CA THR A 122 21.25 -7.95 11.74
C THR A 122 20.37 -7.29 10.67
N SER A 123 20.76 -7.36 9.40
CA SER A 123 19.94 -6.92 8.27
C SER A 123 19.31 -8.11 7.56
N CYS A 124 18.19 -7.86 6.89
CA CYS A 124 17.51 -8.84 6.06
C CYS A 124 17.25 -8.26 4.68
N THR A 125 17.40 -9.10 3.66
CA THR A 125 17.12 -8.76 2.27
C THR A 125 15.91 -9.55 1.82
N ILE A 126 14.94 -8.90 1.16
CA ILE A 126 13.87 -9.59 0.43
C ILE A 126 14.50 -10.22 -0.80
N THR A 127 14.52 -11.56 -0.86
CA THR A 127 15.16 -12.31 -1.95
C THR A 127 14.18 -12.76 -3.02
N LYS A 128 12.90 -12.81 -2.68
CA LYS A 128 11.82 -13.21 -3.57
C LYS A 128 10.49 -12.67 -3.08
N ILE A 129 9.64 -12.23 -4.00
CA ILE A 129 8.22 -11.93 -3.74
C ILE A 129 7.41 -13.03 -4.42
N TYR A 130 6.61 -13.78 -3.65
CA TYR A 130 5.87 -14.91 -4.18
C TYR A 130 4.66 -14.44 -4.98
N ASP A 131 4.37 -15.17 -6.06
CA ASP A 131 3.11 -15.06 -6.77
C ASP A 131 2.05 -15.91 -6.05
N GLN A 132 0.95 -15.27 -5.68
CA GLN A 132 -0.15 -15.90 -4.94
C GLN A 132 -1.09 -16.72 -5.85
N THR A 133 -0.95 -16.62 -7.17
CA THR A 133 -1.69 -17.46 -8.11
C THR A 133 -1.13 -18.89 -8.16
N THR A 134 -1.83 -19.77 -8.88
CA THR A 134 -1.35 -21.14 -9.13
C THR A 134 -0.22 -21.22 -10.16
N GLU A 135 0.08 -20.13 -10.86
CA GLU A 135 1.11 -20.11 -11.90
C GLU A 135 2.52 -20.06 -11.31
N HIS A 136 2.66 -19.50 -10.10
CA HIS A 136 3.90 -19.30 -9.37
C HIS A 136 4.93 -18.49 -10.18
N ASN A 137 4.46 -17.37 -10.75
CA ASN A 137 5.29 -16.36 -11.38
C ASN A 137 6.05 -15.52 -10.34
N ASP A 138 6.72 -16.18 -9.39
CA ASP A 138 7.47 -15.55 -8.31
C ASP A 138 8.51 -14.57 -8.86
N LEU A 139 8.71 -13.45 -8.18
CA LEU A 139 9.71 -12.44 -8.51
C LEU A 139 10.97 -12.60 -7.65
N PRO A 140 12.00 -13.36 -8.12
CA PRO A 140 13.32 -13.33 -7.51
C PRO A 140 14.05 -12.01 -7.83
N ILE A 141 15.16 -11.74 -7.13
CA ILE A 141 16.08 -10.66 -7.50
C ILE A 141 16.48 -10.84 -8.98
N SER A 142 16.34 -9.78 -9.77
CA SER A 142 16.67 -9.79 -11.20
C SER A 142 18.14 -10.14 -11.41
N TRP A 143 18.41 -11.00 -12.38
CA TRP A 143 19.78 -11.39 -12.74
C TRP A 143 20.52 -10.30 -13.55
N GLY A 144 19.89 -9.13 -13.77
CA GLY A 144 20.46 -7.99 -14.49
C GLY A 144 20.16 -8.03 -15.99
N GLY A 145 20.54 -7.01 -16.75
CA GLY A 145 20.22 -6.96 -18.19
C GLY A 145 21.28 -6.27 -19.03
N PHE A 146 20.83 -5.48 -20.01
CA PHE A 146 21.69 -4.56 -20.75
C PHE A 146 22.39 -3.62 -19.75
N TRP A 147 21.61 -2.96 -18.90
CA TRP A 147 22.14 -2.24 -17.75
C TRP A 147 22.43 -3.21 -16.61
N LYS A 148 23.60 -3.03 -16.00
CA LYS A 148 24.05 -3.87 -14.89
C LYS A 148 23.60 -3.27 -13.57
N GLY A 149 22.95 -4.09 -12.76
CA GLY A 149 22.69 -3.77 -11.37
C GLY A 149 23.97 -3.84 -10.53
N PRO A 150 23.90 -3.37 -9.26
CA PRO A 150 25.06 -3.32 -8.37
C PRO A 150 25.39 -4.68 -7.71
N GLY A 151 24.61 -5.71 -7.99
CA GLY A 151 24.77 -7.05 -7.44
C GLY A 151 25.84 -7.89 -8.15
N PRO A 152 26.11 -9.10 -7.63
CA PRO A 152 27.10 -10.00 -8.20
C PRO A 152 26.81 -10.35 -9.67
N GLY A 153 27.84 -10.29 -10.52
CA GLY A 153 27.69 -10.60 -11.95
C GLY A 153 26.86 -9.56 -12.73
N GLY A 154 26.56 -8.41 -12.12
CA GLY A 154 25.70 -7.37 -12.70
C GLY A 154 24.21 -7.62 -12.49
N SER A 155 23.86 -8.53 -11.58
CA SER A 155 22.49 -8.68 -11.09
C SER A 155 22.02 -7.41 -10.38
N ASP A 156 20.72 -7.30 -10.18
CA ASP A 156 20.19 -6.32 -9.25
C ASP A 156 20.42 -6.78 -7.80
N ILE A 157 19.99 -5.98 -6.84
CA ILE A 157 20.00 -6.32 -5.42
C ILE A 157 18.58 -6.44 -4.87
N GLY A 158 18.40 -7.23 -3.82
CA GLY A 158 17.14 -7.27 -3.09
C GLY A 158 16.96 -6.04 -2.20
N ALA A 159 15.70 -5.72 -1.90
CA ALA A 159 15.35 -4.63 -0.99
C ALA A 159 15.67 -5.01 0.46
N ASP A 160 16.04 -4.03 1.27
CA ASP A 160 16.11 -4.19 2.73
C ASP A 160 14.69 -4.43 3.28
N ALA A 161 14.48 -5.60 3.88
CA ALA A 161 13.17 -6.04 4.36
C ALA A 161 12.60 -5.14 5.45
N MET A 162 13.43 -4.41 6.18
CA MET A 162 13.03 -3.56 7.30
C MET A 162 12.88 -2.08 6.90
N ALA A 163 13.15 -1.73 5.64
CA ALA A 163 13.28 -0.32 5.22
C ALA A 163 11.96 0.41 4.94
N LEU A 164 10.82 -0.29 4.92
CA LEU A 164 9.51 0.30 4.66
C LEU A 164 8.41 -0.29 5.57
N PRO A 165 8.46 -0.02 6.87
CA PRO A 165 7.36 -0.38 7.77
C PRO A 165 6.13 0.48 7.49
N VAL A 166 4.98 -0.14 7.35
CA VAL A 166 3.67 0.52 7.26
C VAL A 166 2.64 -0.29 8.03
N THR A 167 1.38 0.13 7.99
CA THR A 167 0.27 -0.71 8.42
C THR A 167 -0.76 -0.97 7.36
N ALA A 168 -1.45 -2.09 7.53
CA ALA A 168 -2.68 -2.40 6.83
C ALA A 168 -3.68 -2.94 7.87
N ALA A 169 -4.83 -2.28 8.00
CA ALA A 169 -5.85 -2.52 9.03
C ALA A 169 -5.27 -2.60 10.46
N GLY A 170 -4.27 -1.75 10.76
CA GLY A 170 -3.60 -1.69 12.06
C GLY A 170 -2.56 -2.79 12.32
N HIS A 171 -2.39 -3.77 11.42
CA HIS A 171 -1.30 -4.73 11.47
C HIS A 171 -0.02 -4.10 10.92
N GLN A 172 1.10 -4.23 11.64
CA GLN A 172 2.41 -3.90 11.08
C GLN A 172 2.69 -4.83 9.89
N VAL A 173 3.13 -4.26 8.78
CA VAL A 173 3.54 -4.96 7.57
C VAL A 173 4.72 -4.20 6.94
N PHE A 174 5.40 -4.82 5.98
CA PHE A 174 6.54 -4.20 5.30
C PHE A 174 6.30 -4.14 3.79
N GLY A 175 6.46 -2.97 3.20
CA GLY A 175 6.53 -2.82 1.75
C GLY A 175 7.94 -3.09 1.23
N VAL A 176 8.10 -2.98 -0.09
CA VAL A 176 9.37 -3.08 -0.80
C VAL A 176 9.85 -1.67 -1.13
N LYS A 177 10.92 -1.21 -0.45
CA LYS A 177 11.57 0.05 -0.80
C LYS A 177 12.57 -0.16 -1.92
N VAL A 178 12.21 0.26 -3.13
CA VAL A 178 13.06 0.18 -4.31
C VAL A 178 13.98 1.39 -4.35
N LYS A 179 15.20 1.20 -3.85
CA LYS A 179 16.32 2.13 -4.09
C LYS A 179 16.95 1.82 -5.44
N GLN A 180 17.78 2.73 -5.96
CA GLN A 180 18.53 2.46 -7.19
C GLN A 180 19.30 1.13 -7.09
N GLY A 181 19.18 0.31 -8.12
CA GLY A 181 19.76 -1.04 -8.17
C GLY A 181 18.90 -2.15 -7.57
N VAL A 182 17.79 -1.83 -6.89
CA VAL A 182 16.84 -2.84 -6.41
C VAL A 182 15.91 -3.24 -7.56
N GLY A 183 15.80 -4.53 -7.84
CA GLY A 183 14.99 -5.02 -8.95
C GLY A 183 14.65 -6.49 -8.82
N TYR A 184 13.44 -6.85 -9.25
CA TYR A 184 12.95 -8.22 -9.26
C TYR A 184 12.34 -8.57 -10.61
N ARG A 185 12.54 -9.81 -11.06
CA ARG A 185 12.10 -10.22 -12.39
C ARG A 185 11.95 -11.72 -12.53
N ILE A 186 10.95 -12.13 -13.31
CA ILE A 186 10.79 -13.49 -13.78
C ILE A 186 10.57 -13.49 -15.29
N ASP A 187 11.36 -14.29 -15.98
CA ASP A 187 11.22 -14.51 -17.42
C ASP A 187 10.25 -15.65 -17.71
N HIS A 188 9.61 -15.60 -18.87
CA HIS A 188 8.71 -16.64 -19.36
C HIS A 188 7.60 -16.99 -18.34
N ALA A 189 7.04 -15.96 -17.70
CA ALA A 189 5.93 -16.08 -16.78
C ALA A 189 4.73 -16.74 -17.48
N LYS A 190 4.06 -17.65 -16.76
CA LYS A 190 2.94 -18.42 -17.29
C LYS A 190 1.66 -17.61 -17.22
N GLY A 191 0.85 -17.71 -18.27
CA GLY A 191 -0.47 -17.07 -18.33
C GLY A 191 -0.46 -15.56 -18.55
N VAL A 192 0.69 -14.89 -18.39
CA VAL A 192 0.87 -13.46 -18.72
C VAL A 192 0.65 -13.21 -20.21
N ALA A 193 0.08 -12.05 -20.54
CA ALA A 193 -0.24 -11.69 -21.92
C ALA A 193 1.01 -11.67 -22.81
N THR A 194 0.88 -12.19 -24.02
CA THR A 194 1.94 -12.13 -25.05
C THR A 194 1.41 -11.59 -26.36
N GLY A 195 2.30 -11.01 -27.17
CA GLY A 195 1.95 -10.35 -28.42
C GLY A 195 0.97 -9.20 -28.18
N SER A 196 -0.23 -9.32 -28.74
CA SER A 196 -1.30 -8.30 -28.63
C SER A 196 -2.46 -8.74 -27.75
N GLN A 197 -2.22 -9.72 -26.87
CA GLN A 197 -3.24 -10.12 -25.90
C GLN A 197 -3.55 -8.95 -24.94
N PRO A 198 -4.83 -8.76 -24.58
CA PRO A 198 -5.22 -7.73 -23.63
C PRO A 198 -4.78 -8.09 -22.21
N GLU A 199 -4.36 -7.09 -21.45
CA GLU A 199 -4.06 -7.21 -20.03
C GLU A 199 -4.43 -5.96 -19.23
N GLY A 200 -4.60 -6.15 -17.92
CA GLY A 200 -4.72 -5.08 -16.94
C GLY A 200 -3.78 -5.30 -15.77
N ILE A 201 -3.25 -4.21 -15.24
CA ILE A 201 -2.21 -4.15 -14.23
C ILE A 201 -2.61 -3.11 -13.19
N TYR A 202 -2.40 -3.43 -11.93
CA TYR A 202 -2.39 -2.41 -10.87
C TYR A 202 -1.19 -2.62 -9.94
N MET A 203 -0.74 -1.53 -9.34
CA MET A 203 0.11 -1.58 -8.15
C MET A 203 -0.30 -0.53 -7.13
N VAL A 204 -0.08 -0.82 -5.85
CA VAL A 204 -0.12 0.16 -4.77
C VAL A 204 1.31 0.61 -4.50
N THR A 205 1.53 1.91 -4.65
CA THR A 205 2.81 2.61 -4.50
C THR A 205 2.64 3.86 -3.61
N SER A 206 3.60 4.77 -3.59
CA SER A 206 3.65 5.94 -2.70
C SER A 206 4.34 7.11 -3.39
N SER A 207 3.82 8.33 -3.17
CA SER A 207 4.48 9.55 -3.63
C SER A 207 5.63 10.00 -2.73
N ASN A 208 5.90 9.30 -1.61
CA ASN A 208 6.88 9.72 -0.62
C ASN A 208 8.33 9.48 -1.08
N TYR A 209 8.53 8.58 -2.04
CA TYR A 209 9.85 8.19 -2.49
C TYR A 209 9.83 7.88 -3.98
N THR A 210 10.13 8.89 -4.78
CA THR A 210 10.17 8.80 -6.24
C THR A 210 11.36 9.60 -6.78
N ASN A 211 11.71 9.36 -8.04
CA ASN A 211 12.64 10.20 -8.78
C ASN A 211 12.22 10.26 -10.26
N GLN A 212 13.00 10.98 -11.07
CA GLN A 212 12.77 11.18 -12.50
C GLN A 212 13.48 10.16 -13.40
N TRP A 213 14.16 9.16 -12.82
CA TRP A 213 15.08 8.29 -13.54
C TRP A 213 14.45 6.95 -13.90
N CYS A 214 15.04 6.30 -14.90
CA CYS A 214 14.55 5.03 -15.41
C CYS A 214 15.05 3.82 -14.63
N CYS A 215 14.18 2.87 -14.27
CA CYS A 215 12.72 3.01 -14.26
C CYS A 215 12.16 2.33 -13.01
N PHE A 216 11.08 2.87 -12.43
CA PHE A 216 10.38 2.21 -11.33
C PHE A 216 9.07 1.67 -11.88
N ASP A 217 9.18 0.49 -12.50
CA ASP A 217 8.07 -0.12 -13.20
C ASP A 217 7.50 -1.34 -12.47
N TYR A 218 6.25 -1.66 -12.75
CA TYR A 218 5.64 -2.95 -12.46
C TYR A 218 4.75 -3.40 -13.62
N GLY A 219 5.04 -4.56 -14.20
CA GLY A 219 4.25 -5.12 -15.31
C GLY A 219 5.03 -6.00 -16.27
N SER A 220 4.55 -6.06 -17.52
CA SER A 220 5.12 -6.87 -18.59
C SER A 220 6.38 -6.24 -19.18
N GLY A 221 7.41 -7.05 -19.42
CA GLY A 221 8.58 -6.66 -20.20
C GLY A 221 9.24 -7.82 -20.94
N GLU A 222 10.46 -7.59 -21.44
CA GLU A 222 11.19 -8.48 -22.35
C GLU A 222 11.84 -9.67 -21.64
N ASN A 223 11.77 -10.85 -22.22
CA ASN A 223 12.46 -12.01 -21.64
C ASN A 223 14.00 -11.92 -21.76
N SER A 224 14.51 -11.06 -22.65
CA SER A 224 15.94 -10.91 -22.89
C SER A 224 16.64 -9.93 -21.96
N HIS A 225 15.88 -9.18 -21.16
CA HIS A 225 16.39 -8.06 -20.34
C HIS A 225 17.15 -7.00 -21.17
N THR A 226 16.72 -6.82 -22.41
CA THR A 226 17.22 -5.81 -23.34
C THR A 226 16.02 -5.18 -24.02
N ASP A 227 16.14 -3.91 -24.40
CA ASP A 227 15.20 -3.28 -25.31
C ASP A 227 15.09 -4.09 -26.62
N THR A 228 13.90 -4.61 -26.91
CA THR A 228 13.59 -5.33 -28.16
C THR A 228 12.70 -4.54 -29.13
N GLY A 229 12.55 -3.24 -28.85
CA GLY A 229 11.91 -2.23 -29.67
C GLY A 229 10.45 -1.96 -29.28
N ASN A 230 9.89 -0.85 -29.78
CA ASN A 230 8.54 -0.41 -29.46
C ASN A 230 7.48 -1.53 -29.31
N ALA A 231 6.68 -1.39 -28.26
CA ALA A 231 5.50 -2.18 -27.92
C ALA A 231 5.77 -3.58 -27.34
N THR A 232 6.99 -3.84 -26.86
CA THR A 232 7.38 -5.10 -26.22
C THR A 232 7.19 -5.10 -24.71
N MET A 233 7.03 -3.92 -24.10
CA MET A 233 6.60 -3.76 -22.71
C MET A 233 5.14 -3.30 -22.60
N ASN A 234 4.56 -3.58 -21.44
CA ASN A 234 3.36 -2.91 -20.95
C ASN A 234 3.43 -2.94 -19.43
N ALA A 235 4.05 -1.91 -18.86
CA ALA A 235 4.26 -1.77 -17.44
C ALA A 235 3.78 -0.42 -16.93
N ILE A 236 3.33 -0.39 -15.68
CA ILE A 236 3.07 0.87 -14.99
C ILE A 236 4.42 1.44 -14.59
N TYR A 237 4.73 2.65 -15.03
CA TYR A 237 5.77 3.48 -14.43
C TYR A 237 5.16 4.41 -13.40
N TRP A 238 5.89 4.60 -12.29
CA TRP A 238 5.56 5.58 -11.28
C TRP A 238 6.76 6.45 -10.92
N GLY A 239 6.68 7.75 -11.21
CA GLY A 239 7.77 8.68 -10.91
C GLY A 239 7.58 10.05 -11.54
N ASN A 240 8.67 10.81 -11.57
CA ASN A 240 8.70 12.22 -12.01
C ASN A 240 9.24 12.39 -13.44
N ALA A 241 9.38 11.30 -14.19
CA ALA A 241 9.88 11.35 -15.55
C ALA A 241 8.99 12.23 -16.44
N CYS A 242 9.62 12.92 -17.40
CA CYS A 242 8.91 13.64 -18.45
C CYS A 242 9.67 13.45 -19.77
N TRP A 243 9.62 12.24 -20.33
CA TRP A 243 10.48 11.83 -21.45
C TRP A 243 10.21 12.61 -22.74
N PHE A 244 8.98 13.05 -22.95
CA PHE A 244 8.55 13.73 -24.17
C PHE A 244 8.56 15.27 -24.07
N ASN A 245 9.07 15.83 -22.96
CA ASN A 245 9.12 17.27 -22.65
C ASN A 245 7.78 18.00 -22.54
N GLY A 246 7.77 19.08 -21.75
CA GLY A 246 6.62 19.97 -21.60
C GLY A 246 5.45 19.32 -20.84
N CYS A 247 5.73 18.43 -19.89
CA CYS A 247 4.72 17.91 -19.00
C CYS A 247 4.14 19.03 -18.14
N THR A 248 2.85 18.94 -17.81
CA THR A 248 2.21 19.85 -16.87
C THR A 248 2.40 19.35 -15.44
N GLY A 249 3.03 20.17 -14.60
CA GLY A 249 3.35 19.82 -13.21
C GLY A 249 4.70 19.13 -13.04
N ASN A 250 4.95 18.58 -11.85
CA ASN A 250 6.24 18.00 -11.46
C ASN A 250 6.15 16.52 -11.07
N GLY A 251 4.96 15.91 -11.14
CA GLY A 251 4.75 14.51 -10.78
C GLY A 251 4.79 14.28 -9.26
N PRO A 252 4.82 13.01 -8.82
CA PRO A 252 4.89 11.83 -9.67
C PRO A 252 3.58 11.55 -10.41
N TRP A 253 3.66 10.79 -11.50
CA TRP A 253 2.53 10.40 -12.33
C TRP A 253 2.48 8.89 -12.54
N VAL A 254 1.29 8.42 -12.92
CA VAL A 254 1.11 7.10 -13.53
C VAL A 254 1.36 7.24 -15.04
N GLU A 255 2.30 6.47 -15.57
CA GLU A 255 2.62 6.38 -16.99
C GLU A 255 2.63 4.91 -17.45
N ALA A 256 2.51 4.71 -18.77
CA ALA A 256 2.74 3.41 -19.39
C ALA A 256 4.15 3.35 -19.97
N ASP A 257 4.98 2.45 -19.45
CA ASP A 257 6.18 2.02 -20.18
C ASP A 257 5.75 1.01 -21.23
N LEU A 258 5.90 1.39 -22.50
CA LEU A 258 5.58 0.56 -23.65
C LEU A 258 6.86 0.16 -24.44
N GLU A 259 8.03 0.31 -23.82
CA GLU A 259 9.38 0.28 -24.40
C GLU A 259 9.62 1.44 -25.36
N ASN A 260 10.80 2.05 -25.29
CA ASN A 260 11.20 3.23 -26.07
C ASN A 260 10.30 4.47 -25.86
N GLY A 261 9.53 4.49 -24.77
CA GLY A 261 8.73 5.64 -24.39
C GLY A 261 7.90 5.45 -23.13
N MET A 262 7.87 6.50 -22.31
CA MET A 262 7.07 6.59 -21.10
C MET A 262 5.84 7.50 -21.32
N TYR A 263 4.67 6.88 -21.46
CA TYR A 263 3.49 7.54 -22.02
C TYR A 263 2.46 7.90 -20.95
N HIS A 264 2.16 9.18 -20.80
CA HIS A 264 0.95 9.65 -20.11
C HIS A 264 -0.28 9.70 -21.03
N THR A 265 -0.04 9.85 -22.34
CA THR A 265 -1.05 9.88 -23.40
C THR A 265 -0.50 9.20 -24.65
N ASN A 266 -1.30 9.01 -25.70
CA ASN A 266 -0.83 8.48 -26.98
C ASN A 266 0.24 9.34 -27.68
N THR A 267 0.46 10.57 -27.22
CA THR A 267 1.48 11.50 -27.75
C THR A 267 2.65 11.72 -26.79
N GLY A 268 2.70 10.97 -25.68
CA GLY A 268 3.77 11.03 -24.70
C GLY A 268 3.38 11.84 -23.48
N SER A 269 3.72 13.12 -23.43
CA SER A 269 3.64 13.94 -22.21
C SER A 269 2.23 14.16 -21.68
N ASN A 270 2.14 14.30 -20.35
CA ASN A 270 0.98 14.83 -19.66
C ASN A 270 0.78 16.32 -20.02
N LYS A 271 -0.41 16.68 -20.51
CA LYS A 271 -0.80 18.07 -20.79
C LYS A 271 -2.04 18.50 -20.01
N ASP A 272 -2.51 17.66 -19.08
CA ASP A 272 -3.70 17.96 -18.29
C ASP A 272 -3.33 18.92 -17.14
N PRO A 273 -3.88 20.16 -17.12
CA PRO A 273 -3.64 21.10 -16.03
C PRO A 273 -4.18 20.64 -14.68
N ASN A 274 -5.06 19.64 -14.65
CA ASN A 274 -5.61 19.08 -13.41
C ASN A 274 -4.79 17.90 -12.87
N ASN A 275 -3.81 17.41 -13.62
CA ASN A 275 -2.93 16.32 -13.22
C ASN A 275 -1.49 16.80 -13.04
N THR A 276 -1.23 17.70 -12.09
CA THR A 276 0.12 18.25 -11.87
C THR A 276 1.08 17.30 -11.14
N GLY A 277 0.55 16.17 -10.66
CA GLY A 277 1.25 15.19 -9.81
C GLY A 277 0.30 14.61 -8.78
N VAL A 278 0.47 13.33 -8.45
CA VAL A 278 -0.37 12.61 -7.50
C VAL A 278 0.40 12.43 -6.18
N HIS A 279 -0.14 12.98 -5.09
CA HIS A 279 0.55 13.08 -3.80
C HIS A 279 -0.24 12.41 -2.68
N TYR A 280 -0.14 11.08 -2.60
CA TYR A 280 -0.68 10.30 -1.50
C TYR A 280 0.39 9.35 -0.93
N PRO A 281 0.37 9.09 0.38
CA PRO A 281 1.27 8.11 0.99
C PRO A 281 1.00 6.68 0.49
N PHE A 282 -0.21 6.43 -0.02
CA PHE A 282 -0.55 5.21 -0.75
C PHE A 282 -1.32 5.61 -2.00
N VAL A 283 -0.81 5.25 -3.17
CA VAL A 283 -1.41 5.50 -4.47
C VAL A 283 -1.68 4.17 -5.12
N SER A 284 -2.90 3.93 -5.60
CA SER A 284 -3.14 2.84 -6.54
C SER A 284 -2.90 3.37 -7.95
N ALA A 285 -1.93 2.80 -8.67
CA ALA A 285 -1.62 3.12 -10.05
C ALA A 285 -2.13 1.99 -10.96
N TRP A 286 -2.66 2.34 -12.13
CA TRP A 286 -3.38 1.41 -12.99
C TRP A 286 -3.02 1.60 -14.46
N LEU A 287 -2.85 0.49 -15.15
CA LEU A 287 -2.69 0.41 -16.60
C LEU A 287 -3.53 -0.74 -17.11
N LYS A 288 -4.34 -0.51 -18.15
CA LYS A 288 -4.88 -1.60 -18.96
C LYS A 288 -4.72 -1.31 -20.43
N ASN A 289 -4.39 -2.33 -21.21
CA ASN A 289 -4.08 -2.23 -22.61
C ASN A 289 -4.75 -3.38 -23.36
N ASN A 290 -5.50 -3.06 -24.42
CA ASN A 290 -6.18 -4.09 -25.21
C ASN A 290 -5.31 -4.71 -26.30
N GLY A 291 -4.03 -4.33 -26.35
CA GLY A 291 -3.00 -4.87 -27.23
C GLY A 291 -3.06 -4.40 -28.68
N THR A 292 -4.11 -3.69 -29.10
CA THR A 292 -4.35 -3.42 -30.53
C THR A 292 -4.77 -1.99 -30.82
N SER A 293 -5.43 -1.31 -29.90
CA SER A 293 -5.96 0.01 -30.19
C SER A 293 -5.93 0.97 -29.02
N ASN A 294 -6.14 0.55 -27.78
CA ASN A 294 -6.38 1.44 -26.66
C ASN A 294 -5.63 1.01 -25.39
N PHE A 295 -5.05 1.99 -24.70
CA PHE A 295 -4.61 1.85 -23.32
C PHE A 295 -5.24 2.92 -22.42
N THR A 296 -5.38 2.59 -21.14
CA THR A 296 -5.99 3.44 -20.13
C THR A 296 -5.12 3.51 -18.90
N LEU A 297 -4.94 4.72 -18.38
CA LEU A 297 -4.20 5.04 -17.17
C LEU A 297 -5.14 5.64 -16.13
N LYS A 298 -4.98 5.20 -14.88
CA LYS A 298 -5.73 5.72 -13.74
C LYS A 298 -4.85 5.83 -12.50
N TYR A 299 -5.29 6.64 -11.56
CA TYR A 299 -4.79 6.61 -10.19
C TYR A 299 -5.93 6.66 -9.17
N GLY A 300 -5.67 6.20 -7.95
CA GLY A 300 -6.54 6.40 -6.80
C GLY A 300 -5.73 6.66 -5.54
N ASN A 301 -6.38 7.22 -4.51
CA ASN A 301 -5.80 7.26 -3.16
C ASN A 301 -6.02 5.88 -2.51
N GLY A 302 -4.95 5.19 -2.14
CA GLY A 302 -5.01 3.86 -1.53
C GLY A 302 -5.70 3.82 -0.17
N ALA A 303 -5.91 4.96 0.47
CA ALA A 303 -6.57 5.08 1.77
C ALA A 303 -8.03 5.59 1.69
N SER A 304 -8.48 6.13 0.56
CA SER A 304 -9.86 6.63 0.42
C SER A 304 -10.26 6.92 -1.03
N GLY A 305 -11.56 7.03 -1.30
CA GLY A 305 -12.07 7.52 -2.57
C GLY A 305 -12.02 6.51 -3.72
N GLY A 306 -12.23 7.00 -4.94
CA GLY A 306 -12.31 6.21 -6.17
C GLY A 306 -11.15 6.46 -7.13
N LEU A 307 -11.28 5.92 -8.33
CA LEU A 307 -10.28 6.07 -9.40
C LEU A 307 -10.53 7.33 -10.23
N THR A 308 -9.45 8.03 -10.55
CA THR A 308 -9.38 9.10 -11.54
C THR A 308 -8.73 8.56 -12.80
N THR A 309 -9.41 8.65 -13.94
CA THR A 309 -8.83 8.31 -15.25
C THR A 309 -8.05 9.50 -15.77
N THR A 310 -6.75 9.32 -15.98
CA THR A 310 -5.86 10.36 -16.53
C THR A 310 -5.76 10.27 -18.04
N PHE A 311 -5.90 9.06 -18.60
CA PHE A 311 -5.93 8.85 -20.03
C PHE A 311 -6.73 7.59 -20.38
N SER A 312 -7.52 7.66 -21.46
CA SER A 312 -8.09 6.49 -22.11
C SER A 312 -8.20 6.81 -23.60
N GLY A 313 -7.43 6.12 -24.43
CA GLY A 313 -7.28 6.52 -25.82
C GLY A 313 -6.34 5.61 -26.60
N PRO A 314 -5.99 6.01 -27.83
CA PRO A 314 -5.29 5.12 -28.74
C PRO A 314 -3.87 4.77 -28.27
N LEU A 315 -3.32 3.66 -28.75
CA LEU A 315 -1.88 3.40 -28.62
C LEU A 315 -1.06 4.46 -29.36
N PRO A 316 0.19 4.74 -28.94
CA PRO A 316 1.07 5.63 -29.67
C PRO A 316 1.36 5.13 -31.09
N GLY A 317 1.73 6.05 -31.99
CA GLY A 317 2.04 5.71 -33.38
C GLY A 317 3.19 4.68 -33.47
N GLY A 318 2.92 3.53 -34.12
CA GLY A 318 3.89 2.43 -34.26
C GLY A 318 3.85 1.38 -33.15
N TYR A 319 2.97 1.52 -32.16
CA TYR A 319 2.82 0.58 -31.04
C TYR A 319 1.65 -0.41 -31.19
N SER A 320 0.91 -0.33 -32.30
CA SER A 320 -0.17 -1.25 -32.63
C SER A 320 0.22 -2.18 -33.79
N PRO A 321 0.02 -3.50 -33.68
CA PRO A 321 -0.31 -4.22 -32.45
C PRO A 321 0.86 -4.22 -31.46
N MET A 322 0.56 -4.40 -30.17
CA MET A 322 1.55 -4.72 -29.15
C MET A 322 2.25 -6.05 -29.47
N LYS A 323 3.45 -6.23 -28.92
CA LYS A 323 4.36 -7.35 -29.14
C LYS A 323 4.93 -7.85 -27.82
N LEU A 324 4.07 -7.93 -26.79
CA LEU A 324 4.46 -8.25 -25.43
C LEU A 324 5.21 -9.56 -25.35
N ASP A 325 6.27 -9.53 -24.56
CA ASP A 325 6.92 -10.71 -24.04
C ASP A 325 6.28 -11.13 -22.70
N SER A 326 6.69 -12.29 -22.20
CA SER A 326 6.13 -12.92 -21.01
C SER A 326 6.94 -12.68 -19.74
N SER A 327 7.81 -11.66 -19.67
CA SER A 327 8.50 -11.35 -18.41
C SER A 327 7.62 -10.48 -17.52
N VAL A 328 7.71 -10.68 -16.20
CA VAL A 328 7.15 -9.77 -15.20
C VAL A 328 8.28 -9.15 -14.40
N LEU A 329 8.25 -7.83 -14.24
CA LEU A 329 9.31 -7.08 -13.57
C LEU A 329 8.76 -6.10 -12.52
N LEU A 330 9.62 -5.78 -11.56
CA LEU A 330 9.39 -4.78 -10.52
C LEU A 330 10.67 -3.99 -10.23
N GLY A 331 10.58 -2.66 -10.33
CA GLY A 331 11.60 -1.73 -9.83
C GLY A 331 12.71 -1.36 -10.81
N THR A 332 12.65 -1.84 -12.04
CA THR A 332 13.59 -1.54 -13.14
C THR A 332 12.82 -1.34 -14.44
N GLY A 333 13.50 -0.92 -15.51
CA GLY A 333 12.95 -0.96 -16.88
C GLY A 333 13.12 -2.32 -17.57
N GLY A 334 12.53 -2.49 -18.76
CA GLY A 334 12.60 -3.71 -19.57
C GLY A 334 14.02 -4.13 -19.95
N ASP A 335 14.89 -3.16 -20.22
CA ASP A 335 16.33 -3.34 -20.48
C ASP A 335 17.21 -3.43 -19.20
N ASN A 336 16.56 -3.57 -18.05
CA ASN A 336 17.12 -3.55 -16.70
C ASN A 336 17.68 -2.17 -16.28
N SER A 337 17.15 -1.06 -16.80
CA SER A 337 17.47 0.27 -16.28
C SER A 337 17.16 0.40 -14.78
N VAL A 338 18.20 0.59 -13.95
CA VAL A 338 18.12 0.44 -12.48
C VAL A 338 18.09 1.74 -11.67
N SER A 339 17.91 2.89 -12.32
CA SER A 339 18.02 4.20 -11.66
C SER A 339 16.71 4.71 -11.06
N GLY A 340 15.58 4.08 -11.38
CA GLY A 340 14.29 4.38 -10.78
C GLY A 340 14.26 4.12 -9.28
N THR A 341 13.41 4.85 -8.57
CA THR A 341 13.16 4.61 -7.14
C THR A 341 11.68 4.67 -6.85
N GLY A 342 11.23 3.84 -5.93
CA GLY A 342 9.82 3.73 -5.57
C GLY A 342 9.58 2.93 -4.31
N GLU A 343 8.31 2.82 -3.97
CA GLU A 343 7.81 2.00 -2.87
C GLU A 343 6.68 1.13 -3.44
N PHE A 344 6.73 -0.18 -3.19
CA PHE A 344 5.73 -1.14 -3.66
C PHE A 344 5.13 -1.88 -2.47
N PHE A 345 3.80 -2.04 -2.45
CA PHE A 345 3.09 -2.73 -1.36
C PHE A 345 2.39 -4.00 -1.87
N GLU A 346 1.63 -3.85 -2.95
CA GLU A 346 0.93 -4.94 -3.63
C GLU A 346 0.70 -4.60 -5.10
N GLY A 347 0.51 -5.61 -5.94
CA GLY A 347 0.14 -5.44 -7.34
C GLY A 347 -0.24 -6.76 -7.98
N ALA A 348 -1.03 -6.69 -9.06
CA ALA A 348 -1.38 -7.87 -9.84
C ALA A 348 -1.49 -7.53 -11.33
N MET A 349 -1.33 -8.55 -12.15
CA MET A 349 -1.58 -8.51 -13.59
C MET A 349 -2.68 -9.52 -13.94
N THR A 350 -3.47 -9.19 -14.95
CA THR A 350 -4.70 -9.92 -15.30
C THR A 350 -4.71 -10.34 -16.75
N ALA A 351 -5.29 -11.50 -17.04
CA ALA A 351 -5.66 -11.87 -18.40
C ALA A 351 -6.94 -11.13 -18.81
N GLY A 352 -6.91 -10.45 -19.95
CA GLY A 352 -8.07 -9.71 -20.45
C GLY A 352 -7.98 -8.22 -20.16
N TYR A 353 -8.98 -7.47 -20.64
CA TYR A 353 -9.07 -6.02 -20.46
C TYR A 353 -10.11 -5.70 -19.36
N PRO A 354 -9.71 -5.38 -18.12
CA PRO A 354 -10.66 -5.24 -17.02
C PRO A 354 -11.67 -4.12 -17.25
N SER A 355 -12.91 -4.36 -16.82
CA SER A 355 -13.93 -3.31 -16.84
C SER A 355 -13.65 -2.26 -15.77
N ASP A 356 -14.11 -1.03 -15.99
CA ASP A 356 -14.02 0.05 -14.99
C ASP A 356 -14.73 -0.32 -13.69
N ALA A 357 -15.82 -1.07 -13.76
CA ALA A 357 -16.54 -1.56 -12.58
C ALA A 357 -15.68 -2.52 -11.75
N THR A 358 -14.94 -3.42 -12.42
CA THR A 358 -13.99 -4.34 -11.77
C THR A 358 -12.88 -3.56 -11.07
N GLU A 359 -12.23 -2.62 -11.76
CA GLU A 359 -11.15 -1.80 -11.19
C GLU A 359 -11.63 -0.93 -10.02
N ASN A 360 -12.84 -0.35 -10.11
CA ASN A 360 -13.43 0.42 -9.01
C ASN A 360 -13.71 -0.46 -7.78
N ALA A 361 -14.14 -1.72 -7.98
CA ALA A 361 -14.31 -2.67 -6.88
C ALA A 361 -12.97 -3.07 -6.25
N VAL A 362 -11.92 -3.27 -7.06
CA VAL A 362 -10.55 -3.52 -6.55
C VAL A 362 -10.03 -2.30 -5.77
N GLN A 363 -10.25 -1.08 -6.27
CA GLN A 363 -9.91 0.15 -5.55
C GLN A 363 -10.60 0.24 -4.18
N ALA A 364 -11.88 -0.14 -4.10
CA ALA A 364 -12.59 -0.20 -2.83
C ALA A 364 -11.97 -1.25 -1.88
N ALA A 365 -11.52 -2.40 -2.41
CA ALA A 365 -10.82 -3.42 -1.63
C ALA A 365 -9.40 -3.00 -1.18
N ILE A 366 -8.72 -2.15 -1.96
CA ILE A 366 -7.45 -1.50 -1.56
C ILE A 366 -7.71 -0.50 -0.43
N THR A 367 -8.73 0.36 -0.58
CA THR A 367 -9.13 1.31 0.47
C THR A 367 -9.49 0.60 1.78
N ALA A 368 -10.26 -0.48 1.68
CA ALA A 368 -10.65 -1.31 2.83
C ALA A 368 -9.46 -2.05 3.48
N ALA A 369 -8.33 -2.19 2.79
CA ALA A 369 -7.11 -2.76 3.38
C ALA A 369 -6.59 -1.88 4.52
N GLY A 370 -6.98 -0.60 4.56
CA GLY A 370 -6.65 0.31 5.66
C GLY A 370 -5.16 0.61 5.73
N TYR A 371 -4.54 0.90 4.58
CA TYR A 371 -3.13 1.27 4.55
C TYR A 371 -2.90 2.58 5.31
N GLY A 372 -2.00 2.54 6.28
CA GLY A 372 -1.65 3.66 7.14
C GLY A 372 -0.15 3.80 7.27
N VAL A 373 0.32 5.06 7.21
CA VAL A 373 1.70 5.42 7.61
C VAL A 373 1.85 5.40 9.13
N ASP A 374 0.73 5.35 9.83
CA ASP A 374 0.63 5.20 11.27
C ASP A 374 -0.19 3.95 11.61
N GLY A 375 0.48 2.95 12.19
CA GLY A 375 -0.23 1.93 12.95
C GLY A 375 0.71 0.90 13.59
N GLY A 376 0.24 0.30 14.68
CA GLY A 376 0.61 -1.08 14.99
C GLY A 376 1.94 -1.34 15.71
N GLY A 377 2.28 -0.60 16.76
CA GLY A 377 3.05 -1.15 17.89
C GLY A 377 4.58 -1.25 17.76
N GLY A 378 5.20 -0.65 16.75
CA GLY A 378 6.64 -0.42 16.68
C GLY A 378 7.02 1.00 17.09
N ASN A 379 8.15 1.18 17.76
CA ASN A 379 8.70 2.51 18.07
C ASN A 379 9.06 3.24 16.76
N THR A 380 8.22 4.17 16.28
CA THR A 380 8.63 5.08 15.20
C THR A 380 9.56 6.12 15.81
N THR A 381 10.85 6.01 15.53
CA THR A 381 11.89 6.89 16.05
C THR A 381 12.42 7.80 14.96
N GLY A 382 12.34 9.12 15.16
CA GLY A 382 12.80 10.11 14.19
C GLY A 382 12.75 11.52 14.74
N ALA A 383 13.09 12.49 13.91
CA ALA A 383 12.94 13.90 14.26
C ALA A 383 11.50 14.35 14.02
N LEU A 384 10.89 15.01 15.01
CA LEU A 384 9.58 15.64 14.82
C LEU A 384 9.78 17.06 14.28
N ARG A 385 9.63 17.22 12.97
CA ARG A 385 9.91 18.46 12.22
C ARG A 385 8.70 19.37 12.18
N ALA A 386 8.84 20.61 12.63
CA ALA A 386 7.90 21.70 12.41
C ALA A 386 8.00 22.19 10.96
N MET A 387 7.00 21.85 10.14
CA MET A 387 7.00 22.09 8.69
C MET A 387 7.04 23.58 8.35
N GLY A 388 6.30 24.42 9.09
CA GLY A 388 6.31 25.87 8.88
C GLY A 388 7.65 26.56 9.20
N ALA A 389 8.46 25.97 10.07
CA ALA A 389 9.75 26.54 10.50
C ALA A 389 10.98 25.85 9.88
N GLY A 390 10.81 24.68 9.26
CA GLY A 390 11.92 23.85 8.76
C GLY A 390 12.87 23.35 9.86
N ARG A 391 12.36 23.20 11.09
CA ARG A 391 13.14 22.93 12.32
C ARG A 391 12.60 21.74 13.07
N CYS A 392 13.38 21.18 13.98
CA CYS A 392 13.04 20.00 14.75
C CYS A 392 12.61 20.35 16.17
N LEU A 393 11.62 19.62 16.70
CA LEU A 393 11.27 19.63 18.11
C LEU A 393 12.48 19.15 18.93
N GLU A 394 12.91 19.98 19.87
CA GLU A 394 14.12 19.80 20.63
C GLU A 394 13.87 19.95 22.14
N VAL A 395 14.57 19.14 22.93
CA VAL A 395 14.80 19.42 24.35
C VAL A 395 16.02 20.33 24.50
N PRO A 396 15.85 21.60 24.96
CA PRO A 396 16.94 22.57 25.05
C PRO A 396 18.14 22.05 25.84
N GLY A 397 19.35 22.24 25.30
CA GLY A 397 20.60 21.87 25.97
C GLY A 397 20.74 20.37 26.25
N ALA A 398 19.96 19.53 25.58
CA ALA A 398 19.84 18.09 25.87
C ALA A 398 19.52 17.77 27.34
N SER A 399 18.77 18.65 28.01
CA SER A 399 18.37 18.50 29.41
C SER A 399 17.58 17.21 29.64
N THR A 400 17.99 16.42 30.63
CA THR A 400 17.23 15.28 31.16
C THR A 400 16.42 15.64 32.41
N THR A 401 16.26 16.94 32.69
CA THR A 401 15.47 17.43 33.84
C THR A 401 13.98 17.46 33.49
N PRO A 402 13.10 16.73 34.21
CA PRO A 402 11.66 16.84 34.03
C PRO A 402 11.18 18.29 34.22
N GLY A 403 10.26 18.74 33.37
CA GLY A 403 9.74 20.11 33.35
C GLY A 403 10.41 21.01 32.31
N THR A 404 11.41 20.52 31.58
CA THR A 404 12.06 21.31 30.52
C THR A 404 11.07 21.55 29.38
N GLN A 405 10.77 22.81 29.08
CA GLN A 405 9.91 23.17 27.93
C GLN A 405 10.64 22.89 26.61
N THR A 406 9.95 22.25 25.67
CA THR A 406 10.50 21.97 24.35
C THR A 406 10.51 23.22 23.49
N GLN A 407 11.42 23.26 22.52
CA GLN A 407 11.57 24.35 21.55
C GLN A 407 11.74 23.78 20.14
N ILE A 408 11.71 24.64 19.13
CA ILE A 408 12.21 24.30 17.80
C ILE A 408 13.67 24.74 17.63
N ARG A 409 14.49 23.93 16.98
CA ARG A 409 15.87 24.26 16.58
C ARG A 409 16.22 23.61 15.24
N ASP A 410 17.22 24.14 14.54
CA ASP A 410 17.81 23.50 13.37
C ASP A 410 18.06 22.01 13.62
N CYS A 411 17.66 21.19 12.65
CA CYS A 411 17.73 19.75 12.74
C CYS A 411 19.18 19.27 12.65
N ALA A 412 19.72 18.79 13.78
CA ALA A 412 21.09 18.34 13.93
C ALA A 412 21.23 16.81 14.03
N GLY A 413 20.11 16.08 14.07
CA GLY A 413 20.10 14.62 14.22
C GLY A 413 20.60 14.15 15.60
N THR A 414 20.55 15.02 16.61
CA THR A 414 21.00 14.72 17.96
C THR A 414 19.93 13.99 18.77
N VAL A 415 20.36 13.28 19.82
CA VAL A 415 19.45 12.47 20.66
C VAL A 415 18.34 13.28 21.33
N ASN A 416 18.56 14.57 21.60
CA ASN A 416 17.58 15.49 22.18
C ASN A 416 16.59 16.07 21.15
N GLN A 417 16.71 15.70 19.87
CA GLN A 417 15.76 15.97 18.79
C GLN A 417 15.13 14.69 18.23
N THR A 418 15.49 13.53 18.79
CA THR A 418 15.07 12.22 18.33
C THR A 418 13.94 11.70 19.22
N TRP A 419 12.74 11.61 18.66
CA TRP A 419 11.52 11.24 19.35
C TRP A 419 11.04 9.87 18.89
N SER A 420 10.70 9.02 19.85
CA SER A 420 10.18 7.68 19.64
C SER A 420 8.71 7.63 20.00
N LYS A 421 7.84 7.51 19.01
CA LYS A 421 6.41 7.24 19.21
C LYS A 421 6.24 5.81 19.69
N THR A 422 5.71 5.62 20.89
CA THR A 422 5.50 4.29 21.47
C THR A 422 4.13 3.73 21.09
N GLY A 423 3.93 2.43 21.31
CA GLY A 423 2.61 1.79 21.19
C GLY A 423 1.54 2.34 22.15
N SER A 424 1.95 3.08 23.19
CA SER A 424 1.03 3.81 24.10
C SER A 424 0.78 5.25 23.67
N GLN A 425 1.14 5.61 22.43
CA GLN A 425 1.01 6.96 21.87
C GLN A 425 1.86 8.03 22.58
N GLU A 426 2.85 7.63 23.39
CA GLU A 426 3.80 8.58 23.95
C GLU A 426 4.83 8.98 22.91
N LEU A 427 5.29 10.24 22.92
CA LEU A 427 6.49 10.65 22.20
C LEU A 427 7.66 10.72 23.19
N ALA A 428 8.50 9.69 23.19
CA ALA A 428 9.61 9.55 24.13
C ALA A 428 10.92 10.10 23.56
N VAL A 429 11.73 10.73 24.40
CA VAL A 429 13.08 11.20 24.12
C VAL A 429 14.06 10.58 25.11
N TYR A 430 15.29 10.34 24.65
CA TYR A 430 16.31 9.57 25.38
C TYR A 430 15.91 8.10 25.64
N SER A 431 16.78 7.38 26.37
CA SER A 431 16.61 5.96 26.69
C SER A 431 17.09 5.64 28.11
N GLY A 432 16.80 4.43 28.59
CA GLY A 432 17.22 3.96 29.92
C GLY A 432 16.67 4.82 31.06
N GLY A 433 17.47 5.05 32.10
CA GLY A 433 17.08 5.85 33.26
C GLY A 433 16.84 7.34 32.99
N SER A 434 17.19 7.82 31.79
CA SER A 434 17.01 9.22 31.37
C SER A 434 15.81 9.42 30.45
N ARG A 435 15.02 8.36 30.18
CA ARG A 435 13.86 8.43 29.28
C ARG A 435 12.81 9.42 29.80
N LEU A 436 12.43 10.37 28.96
CA LEU A 436 11.35 11.32 29.21
C LEU A 436 10.33 11.28 28.06
N CYS A 437 9.13 11.80 28.30
CA CYS A 437 8.04 11.86 27.34
C CYS A 437 7.57 13.30 27.13
N LEU A 438 7.14 13.61 25.91
CA LEU A 438 6.48 14.87 25.58
C LEU A 438 5.18 14.97 26.36
N ASP A 439 4.97 16.07 27.07
CA ASP A 439 3.95 16.20 28.10
C ASP A 439 3.30 17.58 28.05
N ALA A 440 1.97 17.61 28.06
CA ALA A 440 1.22 18.84 28.30
C ALA A 440 1.26 19.20 29.79
N SER A 441 2.03 20.25 30.11
CA SER A 441 2.42 20.61 31.47
C SER A 441 1.23 20.70 32.43
N GLY A 442 1.35 20.01 33.56
CA GLY A 442 0.33 20.01 34.61
C GLY A 442 -1.01 19.42 34.17
N ARG A 443 -1.03 18.61 33.10
CA ARG A 443 -2.25 18.09 32.46
C ARG A 443 -3.17 19.21 31.96
N GLY A 444 -2.60 20.36 31.58
CA GLY A 444 -3.34 21.50 31.09
C GLY A 444 -4.10 21.20 29.80
N THR A 445 -5.32 21.73 29.68
CA THR A 445 -6.20 21.53 28.52
C THR A 445 -6.58 22.83 27.82
N GLY A 446 -5.97 23.96 28.21
CA GLY A 446 -6.22 25.27 27.63
C GLY A 446 -5.15 25.66 26.60
N PRO A 447 -5.49 26.52 25.60
CA PRO A 447 -4.48 27.15 24.75
C PRO A 447 -3.42 27.89 25.59
N GLY A 448 -2.16 27.81 25.17
CA GLY A 448 -1.01 28.33 25.91
C GLY A 448 -0.44 27.36 26.95
N THR A 449 -1.00 26.15 27.08
CA THR A 449 -0.39 25.11 27.94
C THR A 449 0.99 24.75 27.40
N LYS A 450 2.03 24.90 28.23
CA LYS A 450 3.40 24.58 27.83
C LYS A 450 3.55 23.10 27.50
N VAL A 451 4.29 22.81 26.44
CA VAL A 451 4.71 21.44 26.12
C VAL A 451 6.12 21.22 26.64
N ILE A 452 6.26 20.28 27.57
CA ILE A 452 7.47 20.00 28.33
C ILE A 452 7.91 18.55 28.12
N THR A 453 9.08 18.17 28.63
CA THR A 453 9.42 16.77 28.89
C THR A 453 9.14 16.40 30.33
N TRP A 454 8.60 15.21 30.57
CA TRP A 454 8.36 14.70 31.92
C TRP A 454 8.66 13.21 32.02
N ALA A 455 8.76 12.68 33.24
CA ALA A 455 8.88 11.24 33.43
C ALA A 455 7.67 10.54 32.79
N CYS A 456 7.94 9.58 31.91
CA CYS A 456 6.90 8.83 31.22
C CYS A 456 6.04 8.06 32.21
N ASN A 457 4.73 8.27 32.17
CA ASN A 457 3.80 7.74 33.16
C ASN A 457 2.49 7.20 32.55
N GLY A 458 2.39 7.16 31.22
CA GLY A 458 1.24 6.61 30.50
C GLY A 458 -0.04 7.44 30.57
N GLN A 459 -0.03 8.60 31.22
CA GLN A 459 -1.21 9.47 31.32
C GLN A 459 -1.55 10.11 29.97
N THR A 460 -2.83 10.45 29.78
CA THR A 460 -3.37 10.99 28.53
C THR A 460 -2.73 12.31 28.10
N ASN A 461 -2.20 13.12 29.03
CA ASN A 461 -1.46 14.35 28.69
C ASN A 461 -0.10 14.09 28.05
N GLN A 462 0.40 12.85 28.09
CA GLN A 462 1.62 12.41 27.39
C GLN A 462 1.32 11.64 26.10
N GLN A 463 0.04 11.46 25.76
CA GLN A 463 -0.38 10.74 24.57
C GLN A 463 -0.65 11.73 23.43
N TRP A 464 -0.13 11.43 22.25
CA TRP A 464 -0.16 12.32 21.09
C TRP A 464 -0.61 11.56 19.84
N ASN A 465 -1.66 12.06 19.21
CA ASN A 465 -2.11 11.57 17.91
C ASN A 465 -1.34 12.33 16.83
N LEU A 466 -0.58 11.60 16.01
CA LEU A 466 -0.02 12.13 14.76
C LEU A 466 -1.11 11.93 13.71
N ASN A 467 -1.60 13.02 13.15
CA ASN A 467 -2.74 13.01 12.23
C ASN A 467 -2.26 13.09 10.78
N THR A 468 -3.06 12.51 9.88
CA THR A 468 -2.75 12.50 8.43
C THR A 468 -2.79 13.88 7.78
N ASP A 469 -3.41 14.86 8.43
CA ASP A 469 -3.44 16.27 8.00
C ASP A 469 -2.20 17.06 8.44
N GLY A 470 -1.20 16.37 8.99
CA GLY A 470 0.06 16.92 9.48
C GLY A 470 -0.03 17.55 10.87
N THR A 471 -1.21 17.60 11.51
CA THR A 471 -1.30 18.06 12.90
C THR A 471 -0.84 17.00 13.89
N VAL A 472 -0.34 17.43 15.05
CA VAL A 472 -0.11 16.57 16.21
C VAL A 472 -1.02 17.04 17.32
N THR A 473 -1.93 16.20 17.78
CA THR A 473 -2.91 16.56 18.81
C THR A 473 -2.65 15.84 20.11
N ASN A 474 -2.80 16.55 21.23
CA ASN A 474 -2.72 15.94 22.54
C ASN A 474 -4.01 15.16 22.83
N ALA A 475 -3.92 13.88 23.19
CA ALA A 475 -5.08 13.02 23.38
C ALA A 475 -5.98 13.47 24.54
N GLN A 476 -5.44 14.18 25.54
CA GLN A 476 -6.25 14.68 26.66
C GLN A 476 -7.05 15.93 26.30
N SER A 477 -6.43 16.90 25.63
CA SER A 477 -7.05 18.21 25.38
C SER A 477 -7.70 18.35 24.01
N GLY A 478 -7.30 17.51 23.04
CA GLY A 478 -7.66 17.68 21.63
C GLY A 478 -7.00 18.88 20.96
N LEU A 479 -6.13 19.61 21.67
CA LEU A 479 -5.40 20.77 21.14
C LEU A 479 -4.17 20.34 20.35
N CYS A 480 -3.75 21.21 19.43
CA CYS A 480 -2.63 20.98 18.55
C CYS A 480 -1.31 21.38 19.20
N LEU A 481 -0.25 20.61 18.92
CA LEU A 481 1.14 20.97 19.15
C LEU A 481 1.48 22.17 18.26
N ASP A 482 1.88 23.28 18.85
CA ASP A 482 1.98 24.58 18.19
C ASP A 482 3.33 25.25 18.46
N VAL A 483 3.99 25.73 17.41
CA VAL A 483 5.14 26.63 17.54
C VAL A 483 4.65 28.04 17.85
N THR A 484 4.92 28.51 19.07
CA THR A 484 4.37 29.75 19.62
C THR A 484 4.50 30.94 18.67
N GLY A 485 3.37 31.57 18.38
CA GLY A 485 3.30 32.78 17.54
C GLY A 485 3.70 32.55 16.08
N ALA A 486 3.71 31.30 15.61
CA ALA A 486 4.20 30.91 14.29
C ALA A 486 5.62 31.38 13.97
N ALA A 487 6.44 31.62 15.00
CA ALA A 487 7.81 32.05 14.82
C ALA A 487 8.68 30.92 14.27
N THR A 488 9.70 31.29 13.49
CA THR A 488 10.58 30.32 12.83
C THR A 488 11.97 30.27 13.46
N ALA A 489 12.28 31.13 14.45
CA ALA A 489 13.60 31.24 15.02
C ALA A 489 13.97 30.03 15.90
N ASN A 490 15.26 29.68 15.94
CA ASN A 490 15.81 28.73 16.90
C ASN A 490 15.50 29.17 18.34
N GLY A 491 15.05 28.23 19.16
CA GLY A 491 14.67 28.50 20.54
C GLY A 491 13.23 28.97 20.74
N THR A 492 12.43 29.03 19.67
CA THR A 492 10.99 29.32 19.81
C THR A 492 10.32 28.18 20.61
N PRO A 493 9.61 28.47 21.72
CA PRO A 493 8.93 27.45 22.51
C PRO A 493 7.78 26.78 21.78
N VAL A 494 7.40 25.60 22.27
CA VAL A 494 6.23 24.85 21.81
C VAL A 494 5.16 24.82 22.91
N GLU A 495 3.91 24.93 22.50
CA GLU A 495 2.72 24.98 23.36
C GLU A 495 1.56 24.18 22.77
N LEU A 496 0.49 24.02 23.55
CA LEU A 496 -0.80 23.60 23.05
C LEU A 496 -1.59 24.81 22.59
N TRP A 497 -2.21 24.72 21.42
CA TRP A 497 -3.09 25.77 20.92
C TRP A 497 -4.32 25.20 20.21
N THR A 498 -5.35 26.04 20.07
CA THR A 498 -6.53 25.70 19.28
C THR A 498 -6.11 25.33 17.87
N CYS A 499 -6.47 24.13 17.43
CA CYS A 499 -6.21 23.67 16.08
C CYS A 499 -6.88 24.62 15.07
N ASN A 500 -6.07 25.25 14.22
CA ASN A 500 -6.51 26.27 13.26
C ASN A 500 -5.96 26.03 11.84
N GLY A 501 -5.20 24.95 11.62
CA GLY A 501 -4.63 24.60 10.33
C GLY A 501 -3.42 25.44 9.92
N GLY A 502 -2.91 26.30 10.81
CA GLY A 502 -1.73 27.11 10.57
C GLY A 502 -0.46 26.27 10.35
N SER A 503 0.48 26.79 9.57
CA SER A 503 1.74 26.09 9.24
C SER A 503 2.62 25.81 10.47
N ASN A 504 2.42 26.55 11.55
CA ASN A 504 3.06 26.35 12.86
C ASN A 504 2.48 25.18 13.69
N GLN A 505 1.41 24.55 13.20
CA GLN A 505 0.79 23.34 13.78
C GLN A 505 1.03 22.10 12.91
N GLN A 506 1.85 22.23 11.86
CA GLN A 506 2.14 21.18 10.90
C GLN A 506 3.47 20.51 11.26
N TRP A 507 3.43 19.21 11.46
CA TRP A 507 4.55 18.39 11.92
C TRP A 507 4.72 17.13 11.08
N SER A 508 5.95 16.66 10.97
CA SER A 508 6.29 15.38 10.33
C SER A 508 7.31 14.64 11.20
N LEU A 509 7.03 13.37 11.52
CA LEU A 509 8.00 12.51 12.19
C LEU A 509 8.79 11.74 11.12
N SER A 510 10.10 12.00 11.01
CA SER A 510 10.96 11.48 9.92
C SER A 510 12.32 11.00 10.39
#